data_AF-A0A5J5GG90-F1
#
_entry.id   AF-A0A5J5GG90-F1
#
_cell.length_a   1.000
_cell.length_b   1.000
_cell.length_c   1.000
_cell.angle_alpha   90.00
_cell.angle_beta   90.00
_cell.angle_gamma   90.00
#
_symmetry.space_group_name_H-M   'P 1'
#
loop_
_entity.id
_entity.type
_entity.pdbx_description
1 polymer ?
#
loop_
_entity_poly.entity_id
_entity_poly.type
_entity_poly.pdbx_seq_one_letter_code
_entity_poly.pdbx_strand_id
1 'polypeptide(L)'
;MKINTSVIYKYMKLCPASTSKCDSFADIKFKILRAVAIGKIMKAQPLLEIQYGNLKLNIDYKNNKVIDIEKNYKDAYEVSEELKEEFEKEYYYIVV
;
A
#
# COMPACT_ATOMS: atom_id res chain seq x y z
N MET A 1 -0.49 -5.65 -9.83
CA MET A 1 -0.57 -6.51 -8.62
C MET A 1 -2.03 -6.69 -8.23
N LYS A 2 -2.45 -7.88 -7.75
CA LYS A 2 -3.83 -8.15 -7.29
C LYS A 2 -3.99 -7.73 -5.81
N ILE A 3 -5.16 -7.22 -5.44
CA ILE A 3 -5.47 -6.84 -4.04
C ILE A 3 -6.78 -7.52 -3.64
N ASN A 4 -6.75 -8.26 -2.52
CA ASN A 4 -7.95 -8.86 -1.95
C ASN A 4 -8.98 -7.80 -1.53
N THR A 5 -10.26 -8.04 -1.77
CA THR A 5 -11.33 -7.13 -1.30
C THR A 5 -11.31 -6.97 0.22
N SER A 6 -10.97 -8.03 0.97
CA SER A 6 -10.78 -7.95 2.42
C SER A 6 -9.69 -6.96 2.83
N VAL A 7 -8.60 -6.85 2.06
CA VAL A 7 -7.51 -5.89 2.31
C VAL A 7 -8.00 -4.46 2.09
N ILE A 8 -8.83 -4.22 1.08
CA ILE A 8 -9.44 -2.90 0.84
C ILE A 8 -10.28 -2.50 2.05
N TYR A 9 -11.19 -3.36 2.51
CA TYR A 9 -12.00 -3.06 3.70
C TYR A 9 -11.15 -2.91 4.97
N LYS A 10 -10.08 -3.69 5.12
CA LYS A 10 -9.17 -3.54 6.25
C LYS A 10 -8.42 -2.21 6.19
N TYR A 11 -7.96 -1.79 5.02
CA TYR A 11 -7.38 -0.45 4.82
C TYR A 11 -8.36 0.65 5.23
N MET A 12 -9.63 0.55 4.81
CA MET A 12 -10.68 1.52 5.18
C MET A 12 -10.82 1.68 6.70
N LYS A 13 -10.76 0.57 7.43
CA LYS A 13 -10.84 0.54 8.90
C LYS A 13 -9.58 1.09 9.57
N LEU A 14 -8.39 0.76 9.05
CA LEU A 14 -7.12 1.15 9.66
C LEU A 14 -6.73 2.61 9.36
N CYS A 15 -7.19 3.14 8.24
CA CYS A 15 -6.83 4.46 7.71
C CYS A 15 -8.06 5.29 7.34
N PRO A 16 -8.96 5.61 8.30
CA PRO A 16 -10.22 6.30 8.00
C PRO A 16 -10.00 7.69 7.38
N ALA A 17 -9.04 8.47 7.89
CA ALA A 17 -8.74 9.81 7.36
C ALA A 17 -8.14 9.81 5.95
N SER A 18 -7.43 8.75 5.56
CA SER A 18 -6.95 8.59 4.17
C SER A 18 -8.10 8.14 3.27
N THR A 19 -8.97 7.27 3.79
CA THR A 19 -10.12 6.70 3.08
C THR A 19 -11.19 7.75 2.81
N SER A 20 -11.40 8.70 3.72
CA SER A 20 -12.37 9.79 3.51
C SER A 20 -11.99 10.75 2.37
N LYS A 21 -10.76 10.64 1.85
CA LYS A 21 -10.25 11.40 0.69
C LYS A 21 -10.26 10.57 -0.60
N CYS A 22 -10.91 9.41 -0.60
CA CYS A 22 -11.01 8.52 -1.75
C CYS A 22 -12.47 8.53 -2.22
N ASP A 23 -12.68 8.73 -3.53
CA ASP A 23 -14.01 8.74 -4.14
C ASP A 23 -14.43 7.33 -4.60
N SER A 24 -13.47 6.42 -4.73
CA SER A 24 -13.70 5.06 -5.23
C SER A 24 -12.81 4.01 -4.56
N PHE A 25 -13.19 2.73 -4.73
CA PHE A 25 -12.31 1.62 -4.41
C PHE A 25 -11.04 1.58 -5.28
N ALA A 26 -11.05 2.22 -6.45
CA ALA A 26 -9.85 2.33 -7.27
C ALA A 26 -8.80 3.23 -6.60
N ASP A 27 -9.20 4.33 -5.97
CA ASP A 27 -8.29 5.23 -5.25
C ASP A 27 -7.67 4.54 -4.03
N ILE A 28 -8.45 3.73 -3.33
CA ILE A 28 -7.94 2.92 -2.22
C ILE A 28 -6.93 1.90 -2.72
N LYS A 29 -7.24 1.19 -3.82
CA LYS A 29 -6.30 0.27 -4.45
C LYS A 29 -5.03 0.99 -4.88
N PHE A 30 -5.14 2.18 -5.47
CA PHE A 30 -4.01 3.01 -5.85
C PHE A 30 -3.11 3.32 -4.64
N LYS A 31 -3.68 3.75 -3.52
CA LYS A 31 -2.92 4.01 -2.29
C LYS A 31 -2.21 2.76 -1.74
N ILE A 32 -2.86 1.60 -1.80
CA ILE A 32 -2.24 0.33 -1.41
C ILE A 32 -1.10 -0.03 -2.37
N LEU A 33 -1.29 0.13 -3.68
CA LEU A 33 -0.25 -0.12 -4.69
C LEU A 33 0.96 0.79 -4.49
N ARG A 34 0.72 2.09 -4.26
CA ARG A 34 1.77 3.03 -3.90
C ARG A 34 2.55 2.55 -2.69
N ALA A 35 1.85 2.19 -1.61
CA ALA A 35 2.49 1.72 -0.38
C ALA A 35 3.35 0.46 -0.59
N VAL A 36 2.95 -0.41 -1.52
CA VAL A 36 3.76 -1.57 -1.93
C VAL A 36 4.98 -1.14 -2.74
N ALA A 37 4.83 -0.20 -3.67
CA ALA A 37 5.89 0.17 -4.60
C ALA A 37 7.02 0.95 -3.92
N ILE A 38 6.68 1.91 -3.06
CA ILE A 38 7.65 2.83 -2.45
C ILE A 38 7.87 2.57 -0.96
N GLY A 39 7.25 1.52 -0.41
CA GLY A 39 7.44 1.10 0.97
C GLY A 39 8.78 0.40 1.19
N LYS A 40 9.20 0.33 2.44
CA LYS A 40 10.44 -0.35 2.85
C LYS A 40 10.20 -1.85 2.95
N ILE A 41 11.03 -2.64 2.25
CA ILE A 41 11.03 -4.10 2.40
C ILE A 41 11.59 -4.44 3.79
N MET A 42 10.77 -5.10 4.61
CA MET A 42 11.15 -5.56 5.95
C MET A 42 11.61 -7.02 5.94
N LYS A 43 10.97 -7.84 5.09
CA LYS A 43 11.24 -9.27 4.96
C LYS A 43 10.86 -9.73 3.57
N ALA A 44 11.66 -10.59 2.95
CA ALA A 44 11.42 -11.05 1.58
C ALA A 44 10.83 -12.47 1.48
N GLN A 45 11.00 -13.32 2.50
CA GLN A 45 10.52 -14.71 2.50
C GLN A 45 10.10 -15.18 3.90
N PRO A 46 9.06 -16.03 4.03
CA PRO A 46 8.29 -16.70 2.97
C PRO A 46 7.21 -15.81 2.31
N LEU A 47 6.84 -14.72 2.96
CA LEU A 47 6.00 -13.65 2.42
C LEU A 47 6.84 -12.37 2.34
N LEU A 48 6.52 -11.52 1.37
CA LEU A 48 7.11 -10.20 1.27
C LEU A 48 6.35 -9.26 2.21
N GLU A 49 7.06 -8.74 3.20
CA GLU A 49 6.53 -7.77 4.16
C GLU A 49 7.07 -6.38 3.80
N ILE A 50 6.15 -5.44 3.57
CA ILE A 50 6.47 -4.05 3.24
C ILE A 50 5.92 -3.12 4.30
N GLN A 51 6.75 -2.20 4.76
CA GLN A 51 6.35 -1.14 5.68
C GLN A 51 6.14 0.18 4.95
N TYR A 52 5.03 0.87 5.26
CA TYR A 52 4.70 2.18 4.72
C TYR A 52 3.96 3.01 5.78
N GLY A 53 4.56 4.09 6.25
CA GLY A 53 4.14 4.84 7.43
C GLY A 53 4.00 3.90 8.63
N ASN A 54 2.81 3.88 9.22
CA ASN A 54 2.42 2.96 10.31
C ASN A 54 1.71 1.69 9.81
N LEU A 55 1.80 1.36 8.52
CA LEU A 55 1.18 0.18 7.93
C LEU A 55 2.23 -0.84 7.55
N LYS A 56 1.92 -2.11 7.81
CA LYS A 56 2.64 -3.25 7.27
C LYS A 56 1.73 -4.00 6.31
N LEU A 57 2.23 -4.28 5.12
CA LEU A 57 1.55 -4.98 4.04
C LEU A 57 2.20 -6.36 3.88
N ASN A 58 1.39 -7.40 3.90
CA ASN A 58 1.82 -8.78 3.65
C ASN A 58 1.46 -9.17 2.22
N ILE A 59 2.47 -9.57 1.44
CA ILE A 59 2.36 -9.84 0.02
C ILE A 59 2.76 -11.29 -0.25
N ASP A 60 1.87 -12.00 -0.92
CA ASP A 60 2.20 -13.25 -1.57
C ASP A 60 2.90 -12.95 -2.90
N TYR A 61 4.23 -13.06 -2.89
CA TYR A 61 5.07 -12.79 -4.06
C TYR A 61 4.79 -13.77 -5.20
N LYS A 62 4.49 -15.03 -4.90
CA LYS A 62 4.22 -16.06 -5.93
C LYS A 62 2.96 -15.75 -6.71
N ASN A 63 1.94 -15.22 -6.04
CA ASN A 63 0.66 -14.86 -6.65
C ASN A 63 0.55 -13.36 -7.01
N ASN A 64 1.63 -12.59 -6.84
CA ASN A 64 1.67 -11.13 -7.03
C ASN A 64 0.44 -10.44 -6.41
N LYS A 65 0.22 -10.71 -5.11
CA LYS A 65 -1.04 -10.41 -4.43
C LYS A 65 -0.83 -9.87 -3.02
N VAL A 66 -1.46 -8.74 -2.70
CA VAL A 66 -1.56 -8.26 -1.32
C VAL A 66 -2.62 -9.08 -0.59
N ILE A 67 -2.20 -9.79 0.46
CA ILE A 67 -3.05 -10.75 1.19
C ILE A 67 -3.54 -10.19 2.52
N ASP A 68 -2.77 -9.33 3.17
CA ASP A 68 -3.16 -8.70 4.44
C ASP A 68 -2.50 -7.33 4.65
N ILE A 69 -3.09 -6.54 5.55
CA ILE A 69 -2.56 -5.25 6.00
C ILE A 69 -2.78 -5.06 7.50
N GLU A 70 -1.82 -4.56 8.23
CA GLU A 70 -1.95 -4.29 9.67
C GLU A 70 -1.21 -3.02 10.08
N LYS A 71 -1.48 -2.55 11.30
CA LYS A 71 -0.70 -1.44 11.86
C LYS A 71 0.60 -1.95 12.46
N ASN A 72 1.69 -1.30 12.11
CA ASN A 72 2.99 -1.50 12.74
C ASN A 72 3.61 -0.13 13.05
N TYR A 73 3.54 0.27 14.32
CA TYR A 73 4.15 1.51 14.81
C TYR A 73 5.61 1.34 15.23
N LYS A 74 6.05 0.09 15.44
CA LYS A 74 7.40 -0.19 15.94
C LYS A 74 8.46 0.14 14.89
N ASP A 75 8.19 -0.25 13.64
CA ASP A 75 9.13 -0.10 12.54
C ASP A 75 8.66 0.97 11.55
N ALA A 76 7.95 2.00 12.04
CA ALA A 76 7.33 3.02 11.18
C ALA A 76 8.32 3.57 10.12
N TYR A 77 7.86 3.67 8.88
CA TYR A 77 8.66 4.12 7.75
C TYR A 77 7.95 5.23 7.01
N GLU A 78 8.27 6.48 7.38
CA GLU A 78 7.72 7.64 6.67
C GLU A 78 8.33 7.75 5.27
N VAL A 79 7.45 7.88 4.28
CA VAL A 79 7.82 8.14 2.90
C VAL A 79 7.63 9.63 2.63
N SER A 80 8.61 10.27 1.99
CA SER A 80 8.54 11.68 1.63
C SER A 80 7.36 11.96 0.70
N GLU A 81 6.80 13.17 0.77
CA GLU A 81 5.76 13.59 -0.19
C GLU A 81 6.30 13.61 -1.61
N GLU A 82 7.56 14.00 -1.80
CA GLU A 82 8.22 13.99 -3.11
C GLU A 82 8.18 12.60 -3.77
N LEU A 83 8.49 11.53 -3.03
CA LEU A 83 8.46 10.17 -3.57
C LEU A 83 7.02 9.69 -3.87
N LYS A 84 6.03 10.20 -3.10
CA LYS A 84 4.61 9.92 -3.36
C LYS A 84 4.15 10.59 -4.65
N GLU A 85 4.56 11.85 -4.85
CA GLU A 85 4.26 12.63 -6.04
C GLU A 85 4.95 12.05 -7.29
N GLU A 86 6.20 11.61 -7.17
CA GLU A 86 6.92 10.95 -8.26
C GLU A 86 6.21 9.68 -8.70
N PHE A 87 5.83 8.82 -7.75
CA PHE A 87 5.03 7.63 -8.04
C PHE A 87 3.67 7.97 -8.68
N GLU A 88 2.99 9.02 -8.19
CA GLU A 88 1.72 9.48 -8.77
C GLU A 88 1.90 9.92 -10.22
N LYS A 89 2.93 10.72 -10.52
CA LYS A 89 3.26 11.14 -11.88
C LYS A 89 3.51 9.93 -12.76
N GLU A 90 4.41 9.02 -12.38
CA GLU A 90 4.69 7.82 -13.17
C GLU A 90 3.43 6.99 -13.45
N TYR A 91 2.63 6.74 -12.41
CA TYR A 91 1.44 5.91 -12.54
C TYR A 91 0.40 6.51 -13.49
N TYR A 92 0.17 7.83 -13.45
CA TYR A 92 -0.79 8.48 -14.34
C TYR A 92 -0.24 8.72 -15.75
N TYR A 93 1.06 9.00 -15.91
CA TYR A 93 1.68 9.14 -17.23
C TYR A 93 1.71 7.82 -18.01
N ILE A 94 1.78 6.67 -17.33
CA ILE A 94 1.68 5.35 -17.97
C ILE A 94 0.23 5.04 -18.43
N VAL A 95 -0.77 5.78 -17.96
CA VAL A 95 -2.21 5.56 -18.25
C VAL A 95 -2.74 6.50 -19.34
N VAL A 96 -1.86 7.30 -19.99
CA VAL A 96 -2.22 8.17 -21.14
C VAL A 96 -1.93 7.50 -22.48
#